data_AF-A0A6J8F7M3-F1
#
_entry.id   AF-A0A6J8F7M3-F1
#
_cell.length_a   1.000
_cell.length_b   1.000
_cell.length_c   1.000
_cell.angle_alpha   90.00
_cell.angle_beta   90.00
_cell.angle_gamma   90.00
#
_symmetry.space_group_name_H-M   'P 1'
#
loop_
_entity.id
_entity.type
_entity.pdbx_description
1 polymer ?
#
loop_
_entity_poly.entity_id
_entity_poly.type
_entity_poly.pdbx_seq_one_letter_code
_entity_poly.pdbx_strand_id
1 'polypeptide(L)'
;MSEPRQPEAAPAMPVASEHTTTCGVATSLLEKPALVAIPAPEPTARPPITTEKGVCPVKAEYLRPAPARISLDAEGRTRGMNKGAAREHSEFVQGTQRPAWEGEQNFFLGPTLQRIKRAVREAKQRQPKQQQQGREQQQSPDSKEGAASADAITTETSEKTTAATAAEASEPLPVIGQKRERSASAEEAPITEAPTPDATTKLSSDEPTARPTQTEESLREVIARQSSLRGLFSEKLVLAPLTTVGNLPFRRICKSFGADVTLSEMAVVFNLNRLQKSEWSLLRRHESEDIFGIQLAVSRPQEAATFAQALEASGFSYDFLDINCGCPVEKIVKSGCGCGLWKRTGRLRDVVESLAIHQSRPVAIKCRIGLDEDTPTLHQQIHRYSTWGAAAVTVHGRSRKQRYTKFANWDYVDQCAQLTSLPVIGNGDIMSLEDVLEHRERQPHITSHMIGRGALIKPWLFEEIKSGQVKDISSSERLDMLKEFCACGMAHWGADERGVMTTRRFLCEWLSFLHRYVPVGLLERLPQRINERPPFYEGRDELETLMSSDSVKDWMRISELLLGPVEKQFRFTPKHKSNSYTNATELDGSIDVEG
;
A
#
# COMPACT_ATOMS: atom_id res chain seq x y z
N MET A 1 -18.99 -59.65 63.44
CA MET A 1 -17.81 -58.81 63.73
C MET A 1 -17.75 -57.70 62.69
N SER A 2 -17.36 -56.49 63.10
CA SER A 2 -17.05 -55.32 62.25
C SER A 2 -18.10 -54.87 61.23
N GLU A 3 -18.88 -53.84 61.60
CA GLU A 3 -19.76 -53.07 60.70
C GLU A 3 -18.98 -52.00 59.90
N PRO A 4 -19.47 -51.60 58.70
CA PRO A 4 -18.83 -50.60 57.84
C PRO A 4 -19.32 -49.16 58.12
N ARG A 5 -18.48 -48.16 57.80
CA ARG A 5 -18.81 -46.72 57.90
C ARG A 5 -19.59 -46.21 56.67
N GLN A 6 -20.54 -45.31 56.90
CA GLN A 6 -21.29 -44.57 55.87
C GLN A 6 -20.71 -43.15 55.62
N PRO A 7 -21.05 -42.49 54.49
CA PRO A 7 -20.40 -41.24 54.05
C PRO A 7 -21.16 -39.96 54.45
N GLU A 8 -20.45 -38.82 54.48
CA GLU A 8 -21.03 -37.47 54.65
C GLU A 8 -21.22 -36.73 53.32
N ALA A 9 -22.19 -35.81 53.30
CA ALA A 9 -22.62 -35.05 52.13
C ALA A 9 -22.32 -33.55 52.23
N ALA A 10 -22.19 -32.87 51.09
CA ALA A 10 -21.88 -31.44 51.00
C ALA A 10 -23.15 -30.54 51.08
N PRO A 11 -23.02 -29.29 51.57
CA PRO A 11 -24.05 -28.25 51.45
C PRO A 11 -23.72 -27.17 50.40
N ALA A 12 -24.74 -26.41 50.00
CA ALA A 12 -24.69 -25.39 48.95
C ALA A 12 -24.86 -23.94 49.48
N MET A 13 -24.70 -22.97 48.56
CA MET A 13 -24.81 -21.51 48.77
C MET A 13 -26.20 -21.02 49.25
N PRO A 14 -26.28 -19.78 49.76
CA PRO A 14 -27.40 -18.91 49.41
C PRO A 14 -27.02 -17.45 49.06
N VAL A 15 -27.98 -16.74 48.45
CA VAL A 15 -27.99 -15.30 48.11
C VAL A 15 -29.34 -14.73 48.55
N ALA A 16 -29.40 -13.55 49.18
CA ALA A 16 -30.58 -12.65 49.18
C ALA A 16 -30.29 -11.27 49.83
N SER A 17 -31.14 -10.29 49.52
CA SER A 17 -31.11 -8.86 49.87
C SER A 17 -32.13 -8.46 50.95
N GLU A 18 -32.07 -7.24 51.50
CA GLU A 18 -33.22 -6.28 51.56
C GLU A 18 -32.89 -4.86 52.11
N HIS A 19 -33.88 -3.96 52.03
CA HIS A 19 -33.93 -2.48 52.18
C HIS A 19 -33.46 -1.88 53.57
N THR A 20 -33.36 -0.56 53.86
CA THR A 20 -34.27 0.59 53.55
C THR A 20 -33.73 2.00 53.96
N THR A 21 -34.23 3.08 53.31
CA THR A 21 -34.41 4.49 53.78
C THR A 21 -33.25 5.53 53.84
N THR A 22 -33.65 6.81 54.06
CA THR A 22 -33.11 8.04 53.43
C THR A 22 -32.52 9.12 54.37
N CYS A 23 -31.56 9.89 53.81
CA CYS A 23 -31.33 11.34 53.94
C CYS A 23 -30.90 11.98 55.30
N GLY A 24 -29.85 12.80 55.26
CA GLY A 24 -29.45 13.74 56.31
C GLY A 24 -28.07 14.37 56.05
N VAL A 25 -28.01 15.68 55.78
CA VAL A 25 -26.77 16.41 55.43
C VAL A 25 -26.06 16.96 56.66
N ALA A 26 -24.73 16.82 56.74
CA ALA A 26 -23.87 17.66 57.57
C ALA A 26 -22.51 17.88 56.90
N THR A 27 -22.08 19.14 56.81
CA THR A 27 -20.83 19.58 56.18
C THR A 27 -19.66 19.56 57.16
N SER A 28 -18.48 19.11 56.72
CA SER A 28 -17.21 19.46 57.37
C SER A 28 -16.14 19.76 56.31
N LEU A 29 -15.45 20.89 56.51
CA LEU A 29 -14.36 21.37 55.66
C LEU A 29 -13.07 20.62 56.00
N LEU A 30 -12.37 20.10 54.99
CA LEU A 30 -10.94 19.81 55.07
C LEU A 30 -10.25 20.22 53.77
N GLU A 31 -9.06 20.80 53.93
CA GLU A 31 -8.39 21.61 52.92
C GLU A 31 -7.62 20.75 51.89
N LYS A 32 -7.52 21.24 50.65
CA LYS A 32 -6.62 20.67 49.64
C LYS A 32 -5.23 21.30 49.77
N PRO A 33 -4.13 20.53 49.73
CA PRO A 33 -2.79 21.10 49.78
C PRO A 33 -2.50 21.91 48.52
N ALA A 34 -1.90 23.09 48.71
CA ALA A 34 -1.55 23.99 47.63
C ALA A 34 -0.36 23.44 46.81
N LEU A 35 -0.54 23.31 45.49
CA LEU A 35 0.55 23.11 44.56
C LEU A 35 1.33 24.43 44.41
N VAL A 36 2.60 24.42 44.78
CA VAL A 36 3.50 25.57 44.59
C VAL A 36 3.76 25.76 43.10
N ALA A 37 3.26 26.87 42.55
CA ALA A 37 3.52 27.25 41.17
C ALA A 37 4.97 27.71 41.01
N ILE A 38 5.74 26.99 40.19
CA ILE A 38 7.07 27.44 39.74
C ILE A 38 6.85 28.55 38.68
N PRO A 39 7.48 29.73 38.80
CA PRO A 39 7.33 30.79 37.80
C PRO A 39 7.85 30.34 36.44
N ALA A 40 7.06 30.55 35.38
CA ALA A 40 7.54 30.37 34.01
C ALA A 40 8.60 31.43 33.69
N PRO A 41 9.73 31.07 33.04
CA PRO A 41 10.70 32.06 32.60
C PRO A 41 10.10 32.95 31.50
N GLU A 42 10.37 34.25 31.57
CA GLU A 42 9.89 35.22 30.57
C GLU A 42 10.42 34.91 29.16
N PRO A 43 9.63 35.17 28.10
CA PRO A 43 10.02 34.87 26.73
C PRO A 43 11.04 35.89 26.22
N THR A 44 12.33 35.64 26.45
CA THR A 44 13.39 36.37 25.74
C THR A 44 13.27 36.10 24.25
N ALA A 45 12.86 37.11 23.47
CA ALA A 45 12.63 37.00 22.04
C ALA A 45 13.95 36.69 21.29
N ARG A 46 14.18 35.40 21.00
CA ARG A 46 15.09 34.99 19.92
C ARG A 46 14.35 35.13 18.58
N PRO A 47 15.04 35.51 17.49
CA PRO A 47 14.41 35.54 16.18
C PRO A 47 13.91 34.13 15.82
N PRO A 48 12.74 33.98 15.17
CA PRO A 48 12.31 32.69 14.70
C PRO A 48 13.28 32.23 13.62
N ILE A 49 13.99 31.12 13.87
CA ILE A 49 14.60 30.36 12.78
C ILE A 49 13.43 29.89 11.92
N THR A 50 13.29 30.52 10.75
CA THR A 50 12.21 30.20 9.81
C THR A 50 12.42 28.79 9.29
N THR A 51 11.76 27.80 9.90
CA THR A 51 11.71 26.45 9.34
C THR A 51 11.07 26.55 7.96
N GLU A 52 11.87 26.49 6.90
CA GLU A 52 11.38 26.58 5.53
C GLU A 52 10.32 25.51 5.29
N LYS A 53 9.25 25.85 4.55
CA LYS A 53 8.11 24.96 4.33
C LYS A 53 8.57 23.65 3.67
N GLY A 54 8.63 22.57 4.46
CA GLY A 54 9.03 21.24 4.00
C GLY A 54 10.41 20.78 4.50
N VAL A 55 11.11 21.54 5.34
CA VAL A 55 12.29 21.06 6.08
C VAL A 55 11.85 20.47 7.43
N CYS A 56 12.47 19.36 7.83
CA CYS A 56 12.25 18.73 9.11
C CYS A 56 12.94 19.54 10.23
N PRO A 57 12.25 19.84 11.35
CA PRO A 57 12.79 20.68 12.41
C PRO A 57 13.76 19.87 13.28
N VAL A 58 15.03 19.82 12.86
CA VAL A 58 16.15 19.23 13.60
C VAL A 58 16.84 20.31 14.42
N LYS A 59 17.12 20.01 15.69
CA LYS A 59 17.76 20.93 16.63
C LYS A 59 19.07 21.49 16.08
N ALA A 60 19.26 22.80 16.24
CA ALA A 60 20.32 23.57 15.62
C ALA A 60 21.75 23.02 15.86
N GLU A 61 22.03 22.46 17.03
CA GLU A 61 23.34 21.90 17.39
C GLU A 61 23.75 20.65 16.58
N TYR A 62 22.77 19.92 16.02
CA TYR A 62 23.00 18.75 15.16
C TYR A 62 23.03 19.10 13.67
N LEU A 63 22.62 20.31 13.27
CA LEU A 63 22.62 20.71 11.86
C LEU A 63 24.05 20.78 11.30
N ARG A 64 24.22 20.33 10.06
CA ARG A 64 25.49 20.39 9.33
C ARG A 64 25.30 21.01 7.95
N PRO A 65 26.32 21.68 7.39
CA PRO A 65 26.25 22.16 6.02
C PRO A 65 26.06 20.98 5.05
N ALA A 66 25.34 21.21 3.95
CA ALA A 66 25.23 20.21 2.90
C ALA A 66 26.62 19.88 2.33
N PRO A 67 26.96 18.60 2.09
CA PRO A 67 28.16 18.25 1.34
C PRO A 67 28.10 18.90 -0.04
N ALA A 68 29.26 19.33 -0.56
CA ALA A 68 29.34 20.03 -1.83
C ALA A 68 28.80 19.14 -2.97
N ARG A 69 27.61 19.47 -3.48
CA ARG A 69 26.97 18.75 -4.59
C ARG A 69 27.64 19.09 -5.92
N ILE A 70 28.78 18.47 -6.19
CA ILE A 70 29.45 18.54 -7.50
C ILE A 70 28.68 17.67 -8.50
N SER A 71 27.60 18.21 -9.06
CA SER A 71 26.85 17.59 -10.16
C SER A 71 27.46 18.01 -11.49
N LEU A 72 28.51 17.29 -11.90
CA LEU A 72 29.20 17.50 -13.17
C LEU A 72 28.30 17.06 -14.35
N ASP A 73 28.22 17.88 -15.40
CA ASP A 73 27.86 17.40 -16.74
C ASP A 73 29.02 16.60 -17.38
N ALA A 74 28.82 16.07 -18.59
CA ALA A 74 29.83 15.28 -19.29
C ALA A 74 31.11 16.10 -19.63
N GLU A 75 31.04 17.42 -19.47
CA GLU A 75 32.08 18.41 -19.71
C GLU A 75 32.63 19.04 -18.40
N GLY A 76 32.26 18.50 -17.23
CA GLY A 76 32.85 18.84 -15.93
C GLY A 76 32.32 20.11 -15.25
N ARG A 77 31.08 20.54 -15.52
CA ARG A 77 30.50 21.78 -14.97
C ARG A 77 29.31 21.52 -14.06
N THR A 78 29.16 22.34 -13.01
CA THR A 78 28.10 22.18 -12.00
C THR A 78 26.76 22.75 -12.46
N ARG A 79 25.69 21.95 -12.47
CA ARG A 79 24.32 22.48 -12.65
C ARG A 79 23.23 21.72 -11.89
N GLY A 80 22.36 22.48 -11.22
CA GLY A 80 21.22 21.96 -10.47
C GLY A 80 19.95 21.73 -11.30
N MET A 81 19.06 20.88 -10.76
CA MET A 81 17.66 20.67 -11.17
C MET A 81 17.37 20.46 -12.68
N ASN A 82 17.64 19.26 -13.20
CA ASN A 82 17.07 18.85 -14.49
C ASN A 82 15.73 18.12 -14.34
N LYS A 83 14.64 18.84 -14.64
CA LYS A 83 13.44 18.22 -15.23
C LYS A 83 13.86 17.62 -16.58
N GLY A 84 13.52 16.35 -16.84
CA GLY A 84 13.57 15.80 -18.21
C GLY A 84 14.59 14.71 -18.53
N ALA A 85 15.31 14.15 -17.55
CA ALA A 85 16.16 12.97 -17.82
C ALA A 85 15.35 11.80 -18.41
N ALA A 86 15.85 11.22 -19.50
CA ALA A 86 15.27 10.06 -20.17
C ALA A 86 15.22 8.85 -19.22
N ARG A 87 14.31 7.91 -19.49
CA ARG A 87 14.21 6.67 -18.69
C ARG A 87 15.23 5.67 -19.19
N GLU A 88 16.36 5.57 -18.51
CA GLU A 88 17.12 4.34 -18.53
C GLU A 88 16.31 3.25 -17.83
N HIS A 89 16.19 2.11 -18.50
CA HIS A 89 15.54 0.93 -17.96
C HIS A 89 16.57 0.15 -17.15
N SER A 90 16.20 -0.34 -15.96
CA SER A 90 17.03 -1.30 -15.23
C SER A 90 17.28 -2.51 -16.12
N GLU A 91 18.53 -2.76 -16.48
CA GLU A 91 18.89 -3.88 -17.34
C GLU A 91 18.58 -5.22 -16.66
N PHE A 92 18.45 -6.25 -17.49
CA PHE A 92 18.33 -7.62 -17.02
C PHE A 92 19.68 -8.06 -16.43
N VAL A 93 19.72 -8.33 -15.12
CA VAL A 93 20.81 -9.11 -14.54
C VAL A 93 20.77 -10.48 -15.22
N GLN A 94 21.77 -10.78 -16.07
CA GLN A 94 21.89 -12.09 -16.70
C GLN A 94 22.19 -13.16 -15.63
N GLY A 95 21.81 -14.42 -15.89
CA GLY A 95 22.02 -15.53 -14.94
C GLY A 95 20.83 -15.88 -14.04
N THR A 96 19.61 -15.38 -14.30
CA THR A 96 18.45 -15.58 -13.40
C THR A 96 17.88 -17.01 -13.29
N GLN A 97 18.53 -18.06 -13.77
CA GLN A 97 18.09 -19.45 -13.53
C GLN A 97 18.56 -19.98 -12.17
N ARG A 98 17.65 -20.57 -11.41
CA ARG A 98 17.83 -21.00 -10.02
C ARG A 98 18.43 -22.41 -9.96
N PRO A 99 19.58 -22.64 -9.31
CA PRO A 99 19.98 -23.98 -8.87
C PRO A 99 18.97 -24.46 -7.83
N ALA A 100 18.41 -25.66 -8.00
CA ALA A 100 17.53 -26.23 -7.00
C ALA A 100 18.34 -26.73 -5.80
N TRP A 101 18.05 -26.26 -4.59
CA TRP A 101 18.47 -26.94 -3.37
C TRP A 101 17.67 -28.23 -3.21
N GLU A 102 18.34 -29.32 -2.85
CA GLU A 102 17.68 -30.52 -2.34
C GLU A 102 17.06 -30.19 -0.96
N GLY A 103 15.80 -30.56 -0.75
CA GLY A 103 15.05 -30.27 0.48
C GLY A 103 14.01 -29.16 0.35
N GLU A 104 14.20 -28.17 -0.54
CA GLU A 104 13.08 -27.36 -0.99
C GLU A 104 12.18 -28.22 -1.89
N GLN A 105 10.98 -28.59 -1.40
CA GLN A 105 9.94 -29.11 -2.27
C GLN A 105 9.62 -28.05 -3.33
N ASN A 106 10.20 -28.22 -4.51
CA ASN A 106 10.17 -27.22 -5.56
C ASN A 106 8.72 -26.91 -5.94
N PHE A 107 8.24 -25.74 -5.53
CA PHE A 107 6.93 -25.22 -5.94
C PHE A 107 6.73 -25.25 -7.47
N PHE A 108 7.85 -25.20 -8.23
CA PHE A 108 7.87 -25.32 -9.69
C PHE A 108 8.34 -26.68 -10.27
N LEU A 109 8.62 -27.69 -9.46
CA LEU A 109 8.94 -29.06 -9.89
C LEU A 109 8.33 -30.04 -8.87
N GLY A 110 7.07 -30.44 -9.08
CA GLY A 110 6.37 -31.38 -8.21
C GLY A 110 4.86 -31.43 -8.44
N PRO A 111 4.12 -32.20 -7.62
CA PRO A 111 2.67 -32.38 -7.74
C PRO A 111 1.86 -31.08 -7.68
N THR A 112 2.31 -30.09 -6.88
CA THR A 112 1.64 -28.79 -6.78
C THR A 112 1.61 -28.04 -8.11
N LEU A 113 2.73 -27.92 -8.83
CA LEU A 113 2.70 -27.30 -10.16
C LEU A 113 1.82 -28.09 -11.14
N GLN A 114 1.74 -29.42 -11.02
CA GLN A 114 0.85 -30.23 -11.85
C GLN A 114 -0.64 -29.96 -11.53
N ARG A 115 -1.01 -29.81 -10.25
CA ARG A 115 -2.37 -29.39 -9.83
C ARG A 115 -2.72 -28.01 -10.37
N ILE A 116 -1.84 -27.02 -10.21
CA ILE A 116 -2.02 -25.66 -10.76
C ILE A 116 -2.15 -25.71 -12.29
N LYS A 117 -1.26 -26.42 -13.00
CA LYS A 117 -1.32 -26.61 -14.46
C LYS A 117 -2.63 -27.26 -14.91
N ARG A 118 -3.15 -28.22 -14.14
CA ARG A 118 -4.43 -28.89 -14.41
C ARG A 118 -5.59 -27.90 -14.27
N ALA A 119 -5.71 -27.23 -13.12
CA ALA A 119 -6.75 -26.24 -12.88
C ALA A 119 -6.77 -25.13 -13.94
N VAL A 120 -5.60 -24.57 -14.29
CA VAL A 120 -5.48 -23.53 -15.35
C VAL A 120 -5.86 -24.06 -16.74
N ARG A 121 -5.64 -25.35 -17.04
CA ARG A 121 -6.06 -25.96 -18.32
C ARG A 121 -7.57 -26.21 -18.35
N GLU A 122 -8.12 -26.79 -17.30
CA GLU A 122 -9.57 -27.06 -17.17
C GLU A 122 -10.39 -25.76 -17.20
N ALA A 123 -9.94 -24.72 -16.48
CA ALA A 123 -10.56 -23.39 -16.50
C ALA A 123 -10.57 -22.77 -17.90
N LYS A 124 -9.52 -22.96 -18.71
CA LYS A 124 -9.45 -22.49 -20.09
C LYS A 124 -10.35 -23.30 -21.03
N GLN A 125 -10.54 -24.59 -20.79
CA GLN A 125 -11.43 -25.44 -21.58
C GLN A 125 -12.91 -25.17 -21.31
N ARG A 126 -13.26 -24.74 -20.09
CA ARG A 126 -14.65 -24.39 -19.70
C ARG A 126 -15.12 -23.02 -20.19
N GLN A 127 -14.25 -22.19 -20.78
CA GLN A 127 -14.67 -20.91 -21.36
C GLN A 127 -15.43 -21.15 -22.68
N PRO A 128 -16.70 -20.69 -22.81
CA PRO A 128 -17.46 -20.88 -24.05
C PRO A 128 -16.78 -20.14 -25.22
N LYS A 129 -16.79 -20.76 -26.41
CA LYS A 129 -16.17 -20.24 -27.64
C LYS A 129 -16.85 -18.99 -28.25
N GLN A 130 -17.57 -18.19 -27.44
CA GLN A 130 -18.24 -16.96 -27.88
C GLN A 130 -17.29 -15.75 -27.98
N GLN A 131 -16.21 -15.89 -28.76
CA GLN A 131 -15.44 -14.73 -29.22
C GLN A 131 -14.60 -14.96 -30.48
N GLN A 132 -15.00 -15.89 -31.35
CA GLN A 132 -14.30 -16.15 -32.62
C GLN A 132 -15.12 -15.81 -33.89
N GLN A 133 -16.45 -15.65 -33.79
CA GLN A 133 -17.33 -15.27 -34.91
C GLN A 133 -17.60 -13.75 -35.02
N GLY A 134 -17.07 -12.93 -34.11
CA GLY A 134 -17.24 -11.47 -34.14
C GLY A 134 -16.28 -10.72 -35.08
N ARG A 135 -15.49 -11.42 -35.90
CA ARG A 135 -14.41 -10.83 -36.72
C ARG A 135 -14.57 -11.02 -38.23
N GLU A 136 -15.66 -11.65 -38.68
CA GLU A 136 -15.89 -12.04 -40.09
C GLU A 136 -16.96 -11.20 -40.81
N GLN A 137 -17.47 -10.12 -40.20
CA GLN A 137 -18.48 -9.24 -40.82
C GLN A 137 -18.01 -7.80 -41.12
N GLN A 138 -16.69 -7.55 -41.13
CA GLN A 138 -16.11 -6.29 -41.62
C GLN A 138 -14.83 -6.53 -42.44
N GLN A 139 -14.93 -7.32 -43.51
CA GLN A 139 -13.98 -7.31 -44.62
C GLN A 139 -14.74 -7.35 -45.95
N SER A 140 -14.94 -6.18 -46.55
CA SER A 140 -15.20 -6.06 -47.98
C SER A 140 -13.92 -6.42 -48.75
N PRO A 141 -14.00 -7.09 -49.90
CA PRO A 141 -12.81 -7.53 -50.62
C PRO A 141 -12.22 -6.38 -51.44
N ASP A 142 -10.96 -6.05 -51.20
CA ASP A 142 -10.07 -5.67 -52.31
C ASP A 142 -8.59 -5.96 -51.99
N SER A 143 -7.82 -6.14 -53.06
CA SER A 143 -6.37 -6.48 -53.10
C SER A 143 -5.88 -7.71 -52.29
N LYS A 144 -5.81 -8.85 -53.00
CA LYS A 144 -4.62 -9.73 -52.97
C LYS A 144 -3.41 -8.86 -53.40
N GLU A 145 -2.15 -9.10 -53.03
CA GLU A 145 -1.37 -10.35 -53.03
C GLU A 145 -0.22 -10.30 -51.99
N GLY A 146 0.50 -11.42 -51.79
CA GLY A 146 1.83 -11.41 -51.15
C GLY A 146 1.89 -11.95 -49.71
N ALA A 147 1.74 -13.27 -49.55
CA ALA A 147 2.07 -13.95 -48.30
C ALA A 147 3.46 -14.64 -48.41
N ALA A 148 4.40 -14.33 -47.51
CA ALA A 148 5.55 -15.20 -47.22
C ALA A 148 6.25 -14.85 -45.88
N SER A 149 6.77 -15.91 -45.24
CA SER A 149 7.77 -15.98 -44.15
C SER A 149 7.54 -15.21 -42.83
N ALA A 150 7.60 -15.97 -41.75
CA ALA A 150 7.65 -15.52 -40.37
C ALA A 150 9.10 -15.37 -39.85
N ASP A 151 9.19 -14.90 -38.61
CA ASP A 151 10.26 -15.10 -37.63
C ASP A 151 11.59 -14.32 -37.72
N ALA A 152 12.17 -14.18 -36.53
CA ALA A 152 13.50 -13.66 -36.18
C ALA A 152 13.81 -12.18 -36.51
N ILE A 153 13.81 -11.34 -35.46
CA ILE A 153 14.78 -10.23 -35.37
C ILE A 153 15.44 -10.26 -33.98
N THR A 154 16.74 -10.58 -34.02
CA THR A 154 17.72 -10.45 -32.94
C THR A 154 18.19 -8.99 -32.77
N THR A 155 19.06 -8.77 -31.80
CA THR A 155 19.62 -7.48 -31.37
C THR A 155 20.54 -6.78 -32.38
N GLU A 156 20.75 -5.48 -32.12
CA GLU A 156 21.92 -4.61 -32.42
C GLU A 156 21.81 -3.52 -33.53
N THR A 157 22.16 -2.27 -33.12
CA THR A 157 22.94 -1.18 -33.80
C THR A 157 22.67 -0.82 -35.30
N SER A 158 22.77 0.42 -35.79
CA SER A 158 23.30 1.70 -35.27
C SER A 158 22.78 2.93 -36.07
N GLU A 159 22.99 4.12 -35.52
CA GLU A 159 23.28 5.43 -36.17
C GLU A 159 22.35 6.19 -37.16
N LYS A 160 22.21 7.50 -36.88
CA LYS A 160 22.19 8.71 -37.76
C LYS A 160 21.20 8.74 -38.95
N THR A 161 20.46 9.80 -39.25
CA THR A 161 20.51 11.25 -38.91
C THR A 161 19.04 11.79 -38.94
N THR A 162 18.65 13.07 -38.86
CA THR A 162 19.29 14.40 -38.99
C THR A 162 18.60 15.42 -38.04
N ALA A 163 18.99 16.70 -38.07
CA ALA A 163 18.42 17.76 -37.20
C ALA A 163 17.55 18.79 -37.96
N ALA A 164 16.65 19.45 -37.24
CA ALA A 164 16.10 20.77 -37.56
C ALA A 164 15.70 21.51 -36.27
N THR A 165 16.27 22.70 -36.07
CA THR A 165 16.15 23.55 -34.87
C THR A 165 15.20 24.73 -35.05
N ALA A 166 14.88 25.38 -33.93
CA ALA A 166 14.46 26.79 -33.72
C ALA A 166 12.94 27.03 -33.50
N ALA A 167 12.50 27.96 -32.65
CA ALA A 167 13.16 28.74 -31.57
C ALA A 167 12.09 29.26 -30.57
N GLU A 168 12.52 29.81 -29.43
CA GLU A 168 11.66 30.49 -28.44
C GLU A 168 11.31 31.93 -28.87
N ALA A 169 10.15 32.45 -28.42
CA ALA A 169 9.94 33.87 -28.08
C ALA A 169 8.66 34.05 -27.24
N SER A 170 8.62 35.11 -26.42
CA SER A 170 7.65 35.32 -25.33
C SER A 170 6.91 36.67 -25.41
N GLU A 171 5.60 36.66 -25.09
CA GLU A 171 4.77 37.80 -24.61
C GLU A 171 4.61 39.07 -25.52
N PRO A 172 3.70 40.03 -25.21
CA PRO A 172 2.57 40.05 -24.25
C PRO A 172 1.19 40.40 -24.90
N LEU A 173 0.17 40.59 -24.05
CA LEU A 173 -1.21 41.04 -24.34
C LEU A 173 -1.31 42.42 -25.05
N PRO A 174 -2.48 42.73 -25.65
CA PRO A 174 -3.22 43.88 -25.13
C PRO A 174 -4.74 43.67 -24.93
N VAL A 175 -5.36 44.64 -24.27
CA VAL A 175 -6.76 44.72 -23.81
C VAL A 175 -7.61 45.57 -24.77
N ILE A 176 -8.94 45.36 -24.80
CA ILE A 176 -10.05 46.35 -24.89
C ILE A 176 -11.27 45.76 -25.65
N GLY A 177 -12.49 45.92 -25.08
CA GLY A 177 -13.74 45.60 -25.79
C GLY A 177 -14.98 45.41 -24.92
N GLN A 178 -15.54 46.48 -24.35
CA GLN A 178 -16.93 46.48 -23.83
C GLN A 178 -17.91 46.22 -25.01
N LYS A 179 -19.18 45.79 -24.87
CA LYS A 179 -20.22 46.30 -23.96
C LYS A 179 -21.55 45.54 -24.19
N ARG A 180 -22.27 45.13 -23.13
CA ARG A 180 -23.72 45.41 -22.90
C ARG A 180 -24.33 44.51 -21.82
N GLU A 181 -24.94 45.17 -20.84
CA GLU A 181 -25.81 44.56 -19.83
C GLU A 181 -27.20 44.28 -20.41
N ARG A 182 -27.91 43.30 -19.84
CA ARG A 182 -29.35 43.39 -19.55
C ARG A 182 -29.68 42.58 -18.30
N SER A 183 -30.39 43.21 -17.39
CA SER A 183 -30.93 42.65 -16.16
C SER A 183 -32.32 42.04 -16.39
N ALA A 184 -32.67 41.03 -15.59
CA ALA A 184 -34.01 40.83 -15.03
C ALA A 184 -33.98 39.79 -13.90
N SER A 185 -34.79 40.05 -12.89
CA SER A 185 -35.00 39.35 -11.61
C SER A 185 -35.48 37.90 -11.70
N ALA A 186 -35.31 37.18 -10.58
CA ALA A 186 -35.95 35.90 -10.29
C ALA A 186 -37.45 36.06 -9.98
N GLU A 187 -38.21 34.98 -10.11
CA GLU A 187 -39.57 34.84 -9.58
C GLU A 187 -39.79 33.41 -9.05
N GLU A 188 -40.60 33.27 -8.00
CA GLU A 188 -40.79 32.05 -7.22
C GLU A 188 -41.87 31.13 -7.81
N ALA A 189 -41.76 29.82 -7.57
CA ALA A 189 -42.80 28.84 -7.95
C ALA A 189 -43.74 28.57 -6.77
N PRO A 190 -45.08 28.65 -6.95
CA PRO A 190 -46.04 28.41 -5.86
C PRO A 190 -46.31 26.93 -5.61
N ILE A 191 -46.71 26.63 -4.38
CA ILE A 191 -47.11 25.31 -3.89
C ILE A 191 -48.63 25.20 -3.97
N THR A 192 -49.17 24.11 -4.55
CA THR A 192 -50.60 23.78 -4.46
C THR A 192 -50.84 22.28 -4.30
N GLU A 193 -51.35 21.94 -3.11
CA GLU A 193 -52.42 20.96 -2.78
C GLU A 193 -52.48 19.54 -3.39
N ALA A 194 -52.89 18.60 -2.53
CA ALA A 194 -53.06 17.18 -2.81
C ALA A 194 -54.53 16.81 -3.10
N PRO A 195 -54.78 15.78 -3.93
CA PRO A 195 -56.08 15.12 -4.01
C PRO A 195 -56.10 13.78 -3.24
N THR A 196 -57.24 13.49 -2.62
CA THR A 196 -57.61 12.16 -2.10
C THR A 196 -58.87 11.65 -2.86
N PRO A 197 -59.45 10.48 -2.60
CA PRO A 197 -59.36 9.40 -3.59
C PRO A 197 -60.72 8.90 -4.12
N ASP A 198 -60.80 8.53 -5.39
CA ASP A 198 -61.61 7.37 -5.81
C ASP A 198 -61.41 6.97 -7.27
N ALA A 199 -61.21 5.66 -7.50
CA ALA A 199 -61.60 4.89 -8.70
C ALA A 199 -60.95 3.50 -8.65
N THR A 200 -61.72 2.49 -8.26
CA THR A 200 -61.25 1.10 -8.22
C THR A 200 -60.99 0.51 -9.61
N THR A 201 -59.73 0.39 -10.01
CA THR A 201 -59.29 -0.53 -11.07
C THR A 201 -58.54 -1.72 -10.46
N LYS A 202 -59.11 -2.91 -10.57
CA LYS A 202 -58.45 -4.17 -10.19
C LYS A 202 -57.27 -4.43 -11.13
N LEU A 203 -56.04 -4.17 -10.68
CA LEU A 203 -54.87 -4.82 -11.28
C LEU A 203 -54.69 -6.21 -10.66
N SER A 204 -54.66 -7.23 -11.52
CA SER A 204 -54.31 -8.60 -11.17
C SER A 204 -52.81 -8.71 -10.90
N SER A 205 -52.42 -8.81 -9.63
CA SER A 205 -51.03 -9.05 -9.22
C SER A 205 -50.70 -10.55 -9.20
N ASP A 206 -50.53 -11.13 -10.37
CA ASP A 206 -49.91 -12.45 -10.58
C ASP A 206 -48.75 -12.32 -11.58
N GLU A 207 -47.71 -11.57 -11.19
CA GLU A 207 -46.39 -11.74 -11.82
C GLU A 207 -45.67 -12.93 -11.15
N PRO A 208 -45.24 -13.96 -11.90
CA PRO A 208 -44.54 -15.08 -11.33
C PRO A 208 -43.16 -14.63 -10.83
N THR A 209 -42.95 -14.67 -9.51
CA THR A 209 -41.67 -14.32 -8.90
C THR A 209 -40.60 -15.26 -9.44
N ALA A 210 -39.71 -14.74 -10.30
CA ALA A 210 -38.68 -15.55 -10.95
C ALA A 210 -37.80 -16.20 -9.87
N ARG A 211 -37.65 -17.53 -9.94
CA ARG A 211 -36.71 -18.24 -9.06
C ARG A 211 -35.30 -17.70 -9.32
N PRO A 212 -34.53 -17.36 -8.27
CA PRO A 212 -33.18 -16.83 -8.44
C PRO A 212 -32.32 -17.82 -9.23
N THR A 213 -31.44 -17.28 -10.06
CA THR A 213 -30.49 -18.10 -10.81
C THR A 213 -29.45 -18.72 -9.87
N GLN A 214 -28.89 -19.88 -10.24
CA GLN A 214 -27.90 -20.59 -9.43
C GLN A 214 -26.69 -19.70 -9.04
N THR A 215 -26.34 -18.74 -9.88
CA THR A 215 -25.30 -17.73 -9.63
C THR A 215 -25.69 -16.74 -8.54
N GLU A 216 -26.95 -16.31 -8.46
CA GLU A 216 -27.44 -15.38 -7.44
C GLU A 216 -27.56 -16.05 -6.07
N GLU A 217 -27.97 -17.32 -6.03
CA GLU A 217 -27.97 -18.12 -4.81
C GLU A 217 -26.55 -18.32 -4.27
N SER A 218 -25.62 -18.72 -5.15
CA SER A 218 -24.18 -18.80 -4.83
C SER A 218 -23.63 -17.47 -4.30
N LEU A 219 -24.01 -16.34 -4.89
CA LEU A 219 -23.58 -15.02 -4.45
C LEU A 219 -24.16 -14.63 -3.07
N ARG A 220 -25.40 -15.03 -2.75
CA ARG A 220 -26.00 -14.81 -1.43
C ARG A 220 -25.26 -15.59 -0.33
N GLU A 221 -24.97 -16.87 -0.57
CA GLU A 221 -24.16 -17.69 0.35
C GLU A 221 -22.77 -17.08 0.57
N VAL A 222 -22.13 -16.62 -0.51
CA VAL A 222 -20.86 -15.89 -0.45
C VAL A 222 -21.02 -14.63 0.40
N ILE A 223 -21.99 -13.76 0.17
CA ILE A 223 -22.18 -12.52 0.96
C ILE A 223 -22.38 -12.83 2.45
N ALA A 224 -23.13 -13.89 2.79
CA ALA A 224 -23.30 -14.33 4.18
C ALA A 224 -21.96 -14.79 4.80
N ARG A 225 -21.22 -15.66 4.11
CA ARG A 225 -19.88 -16.14 4.53
C ARG A 225 -18.88 -14.99 4.67
N GLN A 226 -18.88 -14.05 3.73
CA GLN A 226 -17.99 -12.87 3.76
C GLN A 226 -18.33 -11.94 4.93
N SER A 227 -19.61 -11.85 5.29
CA SER A 227 -20.06 -11.02 6.41
C SER A 227 -19.67 -11.58 7.78
N SER A 228 -19.59 -12.91 7.95
CA SER A 228 -19.10 -13.50 9.20
C SER A 228 -17.59 -13.31 9.42
N LEU A 229 -16.83 -13.02 8.36
CA LEU A 229 -15.37 -12.85 8.41
C LEU A 229 -14.91 -11.39 8.56
N ARG A 230 -15.85 -10.44 8.76
CA ARG A 230 -15.54 -9.00 8.93
C ARG A 230 -14.58 -8.71 10.09
N GLY A 231 -14.61 -9.51 11.16
CA GLY A 231 -13.70 -9.38 12.31
C GLY A 231 -12.20 -9.53 11.96
N LEU A 232 -11.87 -10.13 10.81
CA LEU A 232 -10.50 -10.20 10.29
C LEU A 232 -9.91 -8.81 9.98
N PHE A 233 -10.77 -7.82 9.71
CA PHE A 233 -10.40 -6.50 9.19
C PHE A 233 -10.69 -5.35 10.17
N SER A 234 -11.13 -5.64 11.40
CA SER A 234 -11.46 -4.64 12.42
C SER A 234 -10.37 -4.55 13.49
N GLU A 235 -10.10 -3.33 13.96
CA GLU A 235 -9.12 -3.00 15.00
C GLU A 235 -7.70 -3.51 14.69
N LYS A 236 -7.31 -3.47 13.41
CA LYS A 236 -6.00 -3.94 12.92
C LYS A 236 -5.08 -2.81 12.51
N LEU A 237 -3.80 -2.99 12.79
CA LEU A 237 -2.72 -2.28 12.12
C LEU A 237 -2.25 -3.12 10.93
N VAL A 238 -2.48 -2.60 9.73
CA VAL A 238 -2.25 -3.32 8.47
C VAL A 238 -0.99 -2.78 7.78
N LEU A 239 -0.02 -3.64 7.49
CA LEU A 239 1.09 -3.27 6.62
C LEU A 239 0.60 -3.17 5.17
N ALA A 240 0.81 -2.02 4.54
CA ALA A 240 0.41 -1.83 3.16
C ALA A 240 1.18 -2.77 2.20
N PRO A 241 0.55 -3.24 1.12
CA PRO A 241 1.25 -3.91 0.03
C PRO A 241 2.13 -2.89 -0.71
N LEU A 242 3.45 -3.10 -0.65
CA LEU A 242 4.47 -2.16 -1.14
C LEU A 242 5.33 -2.85 -2.19
N THR A 243 5.08 -2.62 -3.48
CA THR A 243 5.91 -3.21 -4.55
C THR A 243 7.40 -2.84 -4.39
N THR A 244 8.29 -3.81 -4.57
CA THR A 244 9.75 -3.81 -4.35
C THR A 244 10.18 -3.99 -2.90
N VAL A 245 9.63 -3.19 -1.98
CA VAL A 245 10.12 -3.10 -0.59
C VAL A 245 9.27 -3.88 0.43
N GLY A 246 8.04 -4.27 0.07
CA GLY A 246 7.13 -5.13 0.84
C GLY A 246 7.38 -6.64 0.69
N ASN A 247 8.62 -7.01 0.41
CA ASN A 247 9.06 -8.41 0.30
C ASN A 247 8.95 -9.13 1.66
N LEU A 248 8.94 -10.47 1.64
CA LEU A 248 8.72 -11.30 2.85
C LEU A 248 9.67 -10.95 4.02
N PRO A 249 10.98 -10.72 3.80
CA PRO A 249 11.87 -10.23 4.85
C PRO A 249 11.41 -8.92 5.51
N PHE A 250 11.04 -7.90 4.74
CA PHE A 250 10.54 -6.64 5.32
C PHE A 250 9.22 -6.83 6.09
N ARG A 251 8.33 -7.71 5.61
CA ARG A 251 7.08 -8.03 6.33
C ARG A 251 7.35 -8.72 7.67
N ARG A 252 8.36 -9.59 7.76
CA ARG A 252 8.80 -10.20 9.03
C ARG A 252 9.26 -9.14 10.04
N ILE A 253 10.05 -8.15 9.61
CA ILE A 253 10.44 -7.01 10.47
C ILE A 253 9.22 -6.23 10.98
N CYS A 254 8.23 -5.97 10.11
CA CYS A 254 7.00 -5.32 10.55
C CYS A 254 6.17 -6.19 11.52
N LYS A 255 6.18 -7.53 11.36
CA LYS A 255 5.53 -8.46 12.29
C LYS A 255 6.21 -8.47 13.67
N SER A 256 7.54 -8.42 13.77
CA SER A 256 8.22 -8.36 15.07
C SER A 256 7.92 -7.06 15.84
N PHE A 257 7.68 -5.96 15.12
CA PHE A 257 7.15 -4.71 15.71
C PHE A 257 5.62 -4.68 15.88
N GLY A 258 4.93 -5.80 15.67
CA GLY A 258 3.51 -5.92 15.98
C GLY A 258 2.54 -5.43 14.91
N ALA A 259 2.90 -5.39 13.62
CA ALA A 259 1.88 -5.34 12.56
C ALA A 259 0.92 -6.53 12.71
N ASP A 260 -0.39 -6.33 12.61
CA ASP A 260 -1.36 -7.42 12.77
C ASP A 260 -1.51 -8.20 11.46
N VAL A 261 -1.75 -7.45 10.38
CA VAL A 261 -2.05 -7.97 9.05
C VAL A 261 -0.94 -7.56 8.08
N THR A 262 -0.43 -8.51 7.31
CA THR A 262 0.51 -8.27 6.22
C THR A 262 -0.13 -8.59 4.87
N LEU A 263 0.38 -7.98 3.80
CA LEU A 263 -0.03 -8.29 2.43
C LEU A 263 1.18 -8.58 1.55
N SER A 264 1.02 -9.48 0.58
CA SER A 264 1.98 -9.68 -0.50
C SER A 264 2.26 -8.38 -1.24
N GLU A 265 3.38 -8.34 -1.97
CA GLU A 265 3.50 -7.39 -3.06
C GLU A 265 2.37 -7.61 -4.09
N MET A 266 2.03 -6.55 -4.83
CA MET A 266 0.99 -6.58 -5.87
C MET A 266 1.36 -7.56 -6.99
N ALA A 267 0.72 -8.73 -7.01
CA ALA A 267 0.94 -9.78 -8.00
C ALA A 267 -0.02 -9.64 -9.20
N VAL A 268 0.50 -9.73 -10.42
CA VAL A 268 -0.27 -9.56 -11.66
C VAL A 268 -0.89 -10.89 -12.09
N VAL A 269 -2.21 -10.99 -12.04
CA VAL A 269 -2.96 -12.23 -12.32
C VAL A 269 -2.70 -12.79 -13.72
N PHE A 270 -2.48 -11.93 -14.72
CA PHE A 270 -2.06 -12.35 -16.07
C PHE A 270 -0.75 -13.16 -16.07
N ASN A 271 0.22 -12.78 -15.24
CA ASN A 271 1.50 -13.48 -15.11
C ASN A 271 1.37 -14.76 -14.27
N LEU A 272 0.53 -14.74 -13.22
CA LEU A 272 0.19 -15.92 -12.41
C LEU A 272 -0.45 -17.02 -13.27
N ASN A 273 -1.44 -16.67 -14.10
CA ASN A 273 -2.10 -17.58 -15.05
C ASN A 273 -1.19 -18.06 -16.20
N ARG A 274 -0.01 -17.46 -16.36
CA ARG A 274 1.09 -17.91 -17.24
C ARG A 274 2.17 -18.71 -16.50
N LEU A 275 1.99 -18.96 -15.20
CA LEU A 275 2.90 -19.73 -14.34
C LEU A 275 4.31 -19.11 -14.23
N GLN A 276 4.40 -17.78 -14.32
CA GLN A 276 5.67 -17.06 -14.21
C GLN A 276 6.27 -17.20 -12.80
N LYS A 277 7.48 -17.75 -12.72
CA LYS A 277 8.06 -18.15 -11.42
C LYS A 277 8.21 -17.01 -10.40
N SER A 278 8.68 -15.86 -10.87
CA SER A 278 8.86 -14.66 -10.03
C SER A 278 7.55 -14.05 -9.54
N GLU A 279 6.44 -14.25 -10.25
CA GLU A 279 5.14 -13.71 -9.83
C GLU A 279 4.54 -14.53 -8.70
N TRP A 280 4.60 -15.86 -8.82
CA TRP A 280 4.10 -16.78 -7.78
C TRP A 280 4.96 -16.73 -6.50
N SER A 281 6.25 -16.37 -6.58
CA SER A 281 7.07 -16.23 -5.36
C SER A 281 6.61 -15.08 -4.45
N LEU A 282 5.89 -14.09 -4.98
CA LEU A 282 5.30 -12.99 -4.18
C LEU A 282 4.23 -13.49 -3.19
N LEU A 283 3.60 -14.63 -3.50
CA LEU A 283 2.51 -15.21 -2.70
C LEU A 283 2.99 -16.01 -1.48
N ARG A 284 4.31 -16.10 -1.26
CA ARG A 284 4.89 -16.80 -0.10
C ARG A 284 4.53 -16.06 1.19
N ARG A 285 4.00 -16.82 2.16
CA ARG A 285 3.74 -16.46 3.56
C ARG A 285 4.84 -17.03 4.45
N HIS A 286 5.25 -16.31 5.49
CA HIS A 286 6.05 -16.84 6.60
C HIS A 286 5.15 -17.26 7.77
N GLU A 287 5.56 -18.25 8.58
CA GLU A 287 4.78 -18.73 9.73
C GLU A 287 4.47 -17.64 10.76
N SER A 288 5.35 -16.64 10.89
CA SER A 288 5.18 -15.48 11.77
C SER A 288 4.16 -14.43 11.26
N GLU A 289 3.52 -14.66 10.11
CA GLU A 289 2.48 -13.77 9.57
C GLU A 289 1.11 -14.32 9.97
N ASP A 290 0.54 -13.89 11.11
CA ASP A 290 -0.74 -14.41 11.64
C ASP A 290 -1.93 -14.23 10.70
N ILE A 291 -1.99 -13.08 10.01
CA ILE A 291 -2.99 -12.77 8.99
C ILE A 291 -2.26 -12.23 7.76
N PHE A 292 -2.34 -12.98 6.65
CA PHE A 292 -1.66 -12.69 5.40
C PHE A 292 -2.64 -12.59 4.23
N GLY A 293 -2.65 -11.43 3.56
CA GLY A 293 -3.41 -11.18 2.35
C GLY A 293 -2.58 -11.28 1.07
N ILE A 294 -3.18 -11.76 -0.02
CA ILE A 294 -2.57 -11.71 -1.35
C ILE A 294 -3.15 -10.53 -2.13
N GLN A 295 -2.35 -9.52 -2.47
CA GLN A 295 -2.80 -8.41 -3.31
C GLN A 295 -2.67 -8.74 -4.81
N LEU A 296 -3.76 -8.55 -5.54
CA LEU A 296 -3.90 -8.87 -6.96
C LEU A 296 -4.07 -7.63 -7.85
N ALA A 297 -3.29 -7.55 -8.93
CA ALA A 297 -3.59 -6.73 -10.09
C ALA A 297 -4.25 -7.59 -11.18
N VAL A 298 -5.56 -7.40 -11.35
CA VAL A 298 -6.42 -8.14 -12.29
C VAL A 298 -7.30 -7.16 -13.07
N SER A 299 -7.70 -7.54 -14.29
CA SER A 299 -8.59 -6.72 -15.14
C SER A 299 -9.69 -7.49 -15.86
N ARG A 300 -9.76 -8.83 -15.75
CA ARG A 300 -10.75 -9.69 -16.41
C ARG A 300 -11.33 -10.72 -15.45
N PRO A 301 -12.67 -10.89 -15.39
CA PRO A 301 -13.33 -11.88 -14.52
C PRO A 301 -12.90 -13.33 -14.77
N GLN A 302 -12.66 -13.69 -16.04
CA GLN A 302 -12.25 -15.05 -16.42
C GLN A 302 -10.82 -15.37 -15.95
N GLU A 303 -9.92 -14.37 -15.98
CA GLU A 303 -8.57 -14.51 -15.43
C GLU A 303 -8.60 -14.60 -13.90
N ALA A 304 -9.54 -13.89 -13.26
CA ALA A 304 -9.77 -13.98 -11.82
C ALA A 304 -10.27 -15.38 -11.39
N ALA A 305 -11.28 -15.94 -12.06
CA ALA A 305 -11.77 -17.30 -11.81
C ALA A 305 -10.68 -18.37 -12.03
N THR A 306 -9.94 -18.25 -13.13
CA THR A 306 -8.80 -19.15 -13.44
C THR A 306 -7.75 -19.12 -12.33
N PHE A 307 -7.44 -17.92 -11.81
CA PHE A 307 -6.48 -17.76 -10.73
C PHE A 307 -7.01 -18.29 -9.39
N ALA A 308 -8.25 -18.00 -9.02
CA ALA A 308 -8.86 -18.49 -7.77
C ALA A 308 -8.82 -20.03 -7.70
N GLN A 309 -9.24 -20.71 -8.76
CA GLN A 309 -9.17 -22.17 -8.88
C GLN A 309 -7.73 -22.70 -8.81
N ALA A 310 -6.80 -22.01 -9.47
CA ALA A 310 -5.38 -22.35 -9.45
C ALA A 310 -4.74 -22.16 -8.06
N LEU A 311 -5.18 -21.15 -7.31
CA LEU A 311 -4.70 -20.85 -5.95
C LEU A 311 -5.23 -21.85 -4.94
N GLU A 312 -6.53 -22.19 -4.95
CA GLU A 312 -7.09 -23.26 -4.11
C GLU A 312 -6.38 -24.61 -4.40
N ALA A 313 -6.13 -24.93 -5.67
CA ALA A 313 -5.40 -26.14 -6.06
C ALA A 313 -3.89 -26.13 -5.70
N SER A 314 -3.33 -24.97 -5.34
CA SER A 314 -1.91 -24.82 -5.03
C SER A 314 -1.54 -25.21 -3.59
N GLY A 315 -2.45 -25.03 -2.64
CA GLY A 315 -2.16 -25.14 -1.21
C GLY A 315 -1.31 -24.00 -0.62
N PHE A 316 -1.23 -22.83 -1.25
CA PHE A 316 -0.71 -21.63 -0.58
C PHE A 316 -1.55 -21.30 0.67
N SER A 317 -0.88 -20.93 1.76
CA SER A 317 -1.54 -20.39 2.95
C SER A 317 -1.75 -18.89 2.80
N TYR A 318 -3.01 -18.47 2.83
CA TYR A 318 -3.46 -17.07 2.78
C TYR A 318 -4.83 -16.96 3.46
N ASP A 319 -5.11 -15.80 4.05
CA ASP A 319 -6.33 -15.58 4.82
C ASP A 319 -7.34 -14.73 4.04
N PHE A 320 -6.88 -13.92 3.07
CA PHE A 320 -7.75 -13.14 2.17
C PHE A 320 -7.04 -12.78 0.85
N LEU A 321 -7.84 -12.38 -0.15
CA LEU A 321 -7.39 -11.74 -1.38
C LEU A 321 -7.71 -10.24 -1.33
N ASP A 322 -6.82 -9.37 -1.82
CA ASP A 322 -7.06 -7.93 -1.94
C ASP A 322 -6.98 -7.49 -3.41
N ILE A 323 -8.04 -6.88 -3.93
CA ILE A 323 -8.07 -6.40 -5.32
C ILE A 323 -7.46 -4.99 -5.36
N ASN A 324 -6.32 -4.84 -6.04
CA ASN A 324 -5.72 -3.53 -6.25
C ASN A 324 -6.54 -2.71 -7.27
N CYS A 325 -7.35 -1.80 -6.75
CA CYS A 325 -8.06 -0.74 -7.48
C CYS A 325 -7.40 0.64 -7.35
N GLY A 326 -6.28 0.73 -6.60
CA GLY A 326 -5.67 2.01 -6.20
C GLY A 326 -4.31 2.34 -6.83
N CYS A 327 -3.70 1.45 -7.60
CA CYS A 327 -2.39 1.69 -8.22
C CYS A 327 -2.50 2.73 -9.36
N PRO A 328 -1.77 3.87 -9.29
CA PRO A 328 -1.82 4.93 -10.28
C PRO A 328 -0.78 4.77 -11.41
N VAL A 329 0.04 3.70 -11.37
CA VAL A 329 1.16 3.47 -12.31
C VAL A 329 0.63 3.25 -13.72
N GLU A 330 1.13 4.02 -14.68
CA GLU A 330 0.55 4.09 -16.02
C GLU A 330 0.51 2.75 -16.76
N LYS A 331 1.54 1.90 -16.59
CA LYS A 331 1.56 0.53 -17.16
C LYS A 331 0.41 -0.33 -16.63
N ILE A 332 0.13 -0.25 -15.33
CA ILE A 332 -0.94 -1.01 -14.64
C ILE A 332 -2.32 -0.47 -15.02
N VAL A 333 -2.47 0.86 -15.12
CA VAL A 333 -3.72 1.47 -15.57
C VAL A 333 -4.02 1.11 -17.02
N LYS A 334 -3.02 1.18 -17.91
CA LYS A 334 -3.19 0.85 -19.34
C LYS A 334 -3.55 -0.63 -19.55
N SER A 335 -3.06 -1.55 -18.71
CA SER A 335 -3.51 -2.96 -18.72
C SER A 335 -4.92 -3.17 -18.15
N GLY A 336 -5.59 -2.10 -17.69
CA GLY A 336 -6.93 -2.15 -17.13
C GLY A 336 -7.00 -2.58 -15.67
N CYS A 337 -5.88 -2.64 -14.96
CA CYS A 337 -5.78 -2.97 -13.53
C CYS A 337 -5.66 -1.67 -12.69
N GLY A 338 -5.60 -1.79 -11.35
CA GLY A 338 -5.40 -0.61 -10.48
C GLY A 338 -6.52 0.41 -10.63
N CYS A 339 -6.17 1.70 -10.67
CA CYS A 339 -7.15 2.76 -10.97
C CYS A 339 -7.82 2.61 -12.36
N GLY A 340 -7.28 1.77 -13.25
CA GLY A 340 -7.89 1.44 -14.55
C GLY A 340 -9.05 0.44 -14.46
N LEU A 341 -9.06 -0.43 -13.44
CA LEU A 341 -10.20 -1.30 -13.13
C LEU A 341 -11.31 -0.50 -12.47
N TRP A 342 -10.96 0.33 -11.49
CA TRP A 342 -11.90 1.14 -10.69
C TRP A 342 -12.80 2.06 -11.53
N LYS A 343 -12.31 2.58 -12.67
CA LYS A 343 -13.14 3.35 -13.63
C LYS A 343 -14.29 2.55 -14.26
N ARG A 344 -14.21 1.22 -14.24
CA ARG A 344 -15.09 0.31 -14.99
C ARG A 344 -15.96 -0.47 -14.00
N THR A 345 -16.88 0.22 -13.34
CA THR A 345 -17.65 -0.30 -12.19
C THR A 345 -18.27 -1.68 -12.42
N GLY A 346 -18.88 -1.92 -13.60
CA GLY A 346 -19.39 -3.25 -13.96
C GLY A 346 -18.30 -4.33 -14.00
N ARG A 347 -17.15 -4.04 -14.60
CA ARG A 347 -16.02 -4.98 -14.64
C ARG A 347 -15.36 -5.19 -13.28
N LEU A 348 -15.39 -4.19 -12.41
CA LEU A 348 -14.96 -4.35 -11.01
C LEU A 348 -15.90 -5.32 -10.28
N ARG A 349 -17.23 -5.11 -10.38
CA ARG A 349 -18.24 -6.04 -9.88
C ARG A 349 -17.98 -7.47 -10.36
N ASP A 350 -17.89 -7.67 -11.67
CA ASP A 350 -17.68 -9.00 -12.27
C ASP A 350 -16.39 -9.68 -11.76
N VAL A 351 -15.33 -8.91 -11.48
CA VAL A 351 -14.05 -9.41 -10.92
C VAL A 351 -14.21 -9.80 -9.44
N VAL A 352 -14.92 -8.99 -8.64
CA VAL A 352 -15.16 -9.26 -7.22
C VAL A 352 -16.02 -10.52 -7.07
N GLU A 353 -17.16 -10.59 -7.78
CA GLU A 353 -18.05 -11.76 -7.78
C GLU A 353 -17.30 -13.02 -8.24
N SER A 354 -16.51 -12.92 -9.31
CA SER A 354 -15.71 -14.04 -9.83
C SER A 354 -14.70 -14.58 -8.81
N LEU A 355 -13.99 -13.72 -8.07
CA LEU A 355 -13.10 -14.16 -7.00
C LEU A 355 -13.88 -14.69 -5.79
N ALA A 356 -14.97 -14.05 -5.40
CA ALA A 356 -15.70 -14.40 -4.19
C ALA A 356 -16.42 -15.75 -4.30
N ILE A 357 -16.87 -16.13 -5.52
CA ILE A 357 -17.51 -17.41 -5.83
C ILE A 357 -16.51 -18.57 -5.97
N HIS A 358 -15.34 -18.34 -6.59
CA HIS A 358 -14.42 -19.43 -6.99
C HIS A 358 -13.32 -19.79 -5.97
N GLN A 359 -13.33 -19.18 -4.77
CA GLN A 359 -12.47 -19.58 -3.66
C GLN A 359 -13.15 -19.33 -2.30
N SER A 360 -12.57 -19.85 -1.24
CA SER A 360 -13.17 -19.94 0.10
C SER A 360 -12.95 -18.70 0.98
N ARG A 361 -11.89 -17.93 0.72
CA ARG A 361 -11.39 -16.84 1.58
C ARG A 361 -12.02 -15.48 1.27
N PRO A 362 -11.88 -14.52 2.21
CA PRO A 362 -12.37 -13.18 2.00
C PRO A 362 -11.73 -12.40 0.85
N VAL A 363 -12.53 -11.55 0.22
CA VAL A 363 -12.10 -10.66 -0.87
C VAL A 363 -12.24 -9.22 -0.42
N ALA A 364 -11.12 -8.53 -0.26
CA ALA A 364 -11.06 -7.10 0.02
C ALA A 364 -10.82 -6.29 -1.26
N ILE A 365 -11.10 -4.99 -1.21
CA ILE A 365 -10.83 -4.04 -2.31
C ILE A 365 -9.97 -2.90 -1.78
N LYS A 366 -8.81 -2.64 -2.38
CA LYS A 366 -7.98 -1.46 -2.09
C LYS A 366 -8.13 -0.40 -3.16
N CYS A 367 -8.81 0.70 -2.85
CA CYS A 367 -9.10 1.78 -3.78
C CYS A 367 -8.48 3.15 -3.35
N ARG A 368 -8.88 4.20 -4.06
CA ARG A 368 -8.56 5.62 -3.84
C ARG A 368 -9.86 6.42 -3.81
N ILE A 369 -9.84 7.64 -3.25
CA ILE A 369 -11.04 8.51 -3.17
C ILE A 369 -11.66 8.85 -4.55
N GLY A 370 -10.86 8.77 -5.61
CA GLY A 370 -11.26 9.10 -6.97
C GLY A 370 -10.09 9.16 -7.93
N LEU A 371 -10.36 9.57 -9.17
CA LEU A 371 -9.34 9.86 -10.17
C LEU A 371 -8.68 11.22 -9.94
N ASP A 372 -9.51 12.17 -9.55
CA ASP A 372 -9.20 13.56 -9.26
C ASP A 372 -9.48 13.86 -7.78
N GLU A 373 -8.80 14.86 -7.25
CA GLU A 373 -9.01 15.36 -5.90
C GLU A 373 -10.11 16.41 -5.83
N ASP A 374 -10.33 17.15 -6.91
CA ASP A 374 -11.33 18.22 -6.97
C ASP A 374 -12.74 17.64 -7.22
N THR A 375 -12.80 16.38 -7.68
CA THR A 375 -14.05 15.60 -7.89
C THR A 375 -13.89 14.16 -7.34
N PRO A 376 -13.80 13.99 -6.01
CA PRO A 376 -13.73 12.67 -5.39
C PRO A 376 -15.08 11.94 -5.57
N THR A 377 -15.01 10.65 -5.89
CA THR A 377 -16.14 9.92 -6.52
C THR A 377 -16.41 8.54 -5.89
N LEU A 378 -15.62 8.14 -4.88
CA LEU A 378 -15.80 6.87 -4.16
C LEU A 378 -17.16 6.74 -3.45
N HIS A 379 -17.73 7.82 -2.91
CA HIS A 379 -19.04 7.84 -2.25
C HIS A 379 -20.15 7.25 -3.14
N GLN A 380 -20.05 7.43 -4.47
CA GLN A 380 -21.02 7.00 -5.47
C GLN A 380 -21.07 5.47 -5.66
N GLN A 381 -20.08 4.72 -5.16
CA GLN A 381 -19.99 3.27 -5.41
C GLN A 381 -19.62 2.40 -4.21
N ILE A 382 -19.02 2.95 -3.14
CA ILE A 382 -18.51 2.15 -2.01
C ILE A 382 -19.61 1.32 -1.31
N HIS A 383 -20.84 1.85 -1.25
CA HIS A 383 -22.02 1.17 -0.71
C HIS A 383 -22.37 -0.13 -1.47
N ARG A 384 -21.93 -0.28 -2.72
CA ARG A 384 -22.21 -1.45 -3.58
C ARG A 384 -21.22 -2.59 -3.39
N TYR A 385 -20.07 -2.35 -2.76
CA TYR A 385 -18.99 -3.34 -2.70
C TYR A 385 -19.40 -4.59 -1.89
N SER A 386 -20.21 -4.40 -0.84
CA SER A 386 -20.80 -5.49 -0.05
C SER A 386 -21.72 -6.38 -0.89
N THR A 387 -22.53 -5.80 -1.78
CA THR A 387 -23.47 -6.55 -2.64
C THR A 387 -22.78 -7.32 -3.76
N TRP A 388 -21.50 -7.07 -4.02
CA TRP A 388 -20.66 -7.84 -4.95
C TRP A 388 -19.90 -8.97 -4.26
N GLY A 389 -20.01 -9.12 -2.93
CA GLY A 389 -19.30 -10.13 -2.14
C GLY A 389 -17.93 -9.69 -1.61
N ALA A 390 -17.63 -8.39 -1.54
CA ALA A 390 -16.45 -7.93 -0.81
C ALA A 390 -16.65 -8.02 0.72
N ALA A 391 -15.59 -8.34 1.46
CA ALA A 391 -15.58 -8.48 2.92
C ALA A 391 -15.09 -7.22 3.65
N ALA A 392 -14.24 -6.41 3.01
CA ALA A 392 -13.68 -5.17 3.54
C ALA A 392 -13.22 -4.24 2.40
N VAL A 393 -13.01 -2.96 2.71
CA VAL A 393 -12.49 -1.97 1.75
C VAL A 393 -11.38 -1.15 2.37
N THR A 394 -10.20 -1.13 1.72
CA THR A 394 -9.13 -0.21 2.08
C THR A 394 -9.20 1.04 1.22
N VAL A 395 -9.36 2.20 1.84
CA VAL A 395 -9.45 3.48 1.12
C VAL A 395 -8.17 4.27 1.32
N HIS A 396 -7.38 4.44 0.26
CA HIS A 396 -6.35 5.47 0.30
C HIS A 396 -6.99 6.85 0.10
N GLY A 397 -6.88 7.73 1.11
CA GLY A 397 -7.39 9.11 1.14
C GLY A 397 -6.83 10.07 0.07
N ARG A 398 -6.20 9.57 -1.00
CA ARG A 398 -5.69 10.37 -2.12
C ARG A 398 -6.30 9.98 -3.46
N SER A 399 -6.48 10.96 -4.34
CA SER A 399 -6.85 10.74 -5.74
C SER A 399 -5.75 10.01 -6.53
N ARG A 400 -6.05 9.55 -7.75
CA ARG A 400 -5.01 9.07 -8.69
C ARG A 400 -4.05 10.19 -9.09
N LYS A 401 -4.57 11.38 -9.42
CA LYS A 401 -3.78 12.54 -9.87
C LYS A 401 -2.81 13.04 -8.79
N GLN A 402 -3.25 13.17 -7.54
CA GLN A 402 -2.43 13.59 -6.41
C GLN A 402 -1.13 12.79 -6.27
N ARG A 403 -1.14 11.48 -6.56
CA ARG A 403 -0.05 10.53 -6.27
C ARG A 403 0.40 10.61 -4.80
N TYR A 404 1.33 11.52 -4.51
CA TYR A 404 1.97 11.80 -3.23
C TYR A 404 2.22 13.31 -2.97
N THR A 405 1.69 14.23 -3.80
CA THR A 405 2.02 15.67 -3.74
C THR A 405 1.18 16.49 -2.75
N LYS A 406 -0.07 16.07 -2.51
CA LYS A 406 -1.00 16.65 -1.51
C LYS A 406 -1.19 15.68 -0.34
N PHE A 407 -1.77 16.12 0.77
CA PHE A 407 -2.14 15.26 1.89
C PHE A 407 -3.31 14.32 1.56
N ALA A 408 -3.46 13.24 2.31
CA ALA A 408 -4.66 12.40 2.30
C ALA A 408 -5.85 13.13 2.96
N ASN A 409 -7.00 13.15 2.29
CA ASN A 409 -8.25 13.68 2.82
C ASN A 409 -8.95 12.57 3.64
N TRP A 410 -8.70 12.56 4.95
CA TRP A 410 -9.25 11.58 5.88
C TRP A 410 -10.73 11.82 6.20
N ASP A 411 -11.17 13.09 6.28
CA ASP A 411 -12.58 13.42 6.51
C ASP A 411 -13.49 12.84 5.41
N TYR A 412 -13.04 12.85 4.15
CA TYR A 412 -13.75 12.20 3.04
C TYR A 412 -13.66 10.65 3.09
N VAL A 413 -12.63 10.07 3.71
CA VAL A 413 -12.57 8.62 3.95
C VAL A 413 -13.64 8.20 4.97
N ASP A 414 -13.83 8.97 6.04
CA ASP A 414 -14.88 8.72 7.03
C ASP A 414 -16.29 8.90 6.43
N GLN A 415 -16.52 9.95 5.64
CA GLN A 415 -17.75 10.12 4.86
C GLN A 415 -18.04 8.91 3.95
N CYS A 416 -17.02 8.31 3.35
CA CYS A 416 -17.18 7.07 2.57
C CYS A 416 -17.44 5.85 3.45
N ALA A 417 -16.90 5.80 4.67
CA ALA A 417 -17.11 4.70 5.62
C ALA A 417 -18.56 4.67 6.14
N GLN A 418 -19.15 5.84 6.43
CA GLN A 418 -20.57 5.97 6.78
C GLN A 418 -21.53 5.40 5.72
N LEU A 419 -21.11 5.34 4.45
CA LEU A 419 -21.91 4.87 3.33
C LEU A 419 -21.82 3.35 3.09
N THR A 420 -21.07 2.59 3.89
CA THR A 420 -20.92 1.14 3.68
C THR A 420 -20.99 0.36 4.98
N SER A 421 -21.51 -0.87 4.91
CA SER A 421 -21.51 -1.80 6.06
C SER A 421 -20.21 -2.63 6.15
N LEU A 422 -19.29 -2.45 5.21
CA LEU A 422 -17.98 -3.11 5.23
C LEU A 422 -17.03 -2.43 6.24
N PRO A 423 -16.17 -3.19 6.94
CA PRO A 423 -15.01 -2.64 7.62
C PRO A 423 -14.18 -1.78 6.66
N VAL A 424 -13.94 -0.53 7.03
CA VAL A 424 -13.15 0.42 6.26
C VAL A 424 -11.76 0.56 6.88
N ILE A 425 -10.75 0.24 6.08
CA ILE A 425 -9.35 0.36 6.45
C ILE A 425 -8.83 1.69 5.88
N GLY A 426 -8.60 2.67 6.75
CA GLY A 426 -8.08 3.99 6.38
C GLY A 426 -6.61 3.92 5.96
N ASN A 427 -6.22 4.65 4.92
CA ASN A 427 -4.85 4.62 4.41
C ASN A 427 -4.37 5.98 3.90
N GLY A 428 -3.21 6.41 4.37
CA GLY A 428 -2.49 7.55 3.82
C GLY A 428 -1.85 8.40 4.91
N ASP A 429 -0.57 8.70 4.73
CA ASP A 429 0.17 9.72 5.49
C ASP A 429 0.36 9.50 6.99
N ILE A 430 -0.11 8.37 7.54
CA ILE A 430 0.35 7.85 8.83
C ILE A 430 1.88 7.68 8.82
N MET A 431 2.55 8.45 9.67
CA MET A 431 4.00 8.50 9.91
C MET A 431 4.35 8.38 11.40
N SER A 432 3.38 8.60 12.28
CA SER A 432 3.55 8.75 13.73
C SER A 432 2.39 8.14 14.51
N LEU A 433 2.57 7.99 15.82
CA LEU A 433 1.51 7.55 16.74
C LEU A 433 0.37 8.57 16.76
N GLU A 434 0.74 9.85 16.80
CA GLU A 434 -0.12 11.02 16.84
C GLU A 434 -1.08 11.06 15.64
N ASP A 435 -0.63 10.72 14.42
CA ASP A 435 -1.51 10.61 13.25
C ASP A 435 -2.65 9.59 13.50
N VAL A 436 -2.34 8.43 14.09
CA VAL A 436 -3.34 7.38 14.34
C VAL A 436 -4.27 7.74 15.49
N LEU A 437 -3.78 8.46 16.50
CA LEU A 437 -4.63 8.98 17.57
C LEU A 437 -5.61 10.05 17.03
N GLU A 438 -5.12 11.00 16.23
CA GLU A 438 -5.97 12.01 15.56
C GLU A 438 -7.01 11.34 14.65
N HIS A 439 -6.62 10.32 13.86
CA HIS A 439 -7.56 9.62 12.99
C HIS A 439 -8.61 8.82 13.76
N ARG A 440 -8.25 8.17 14.88
CA ARG A 440 -9.21 7.48 15.76
C ARG A 440 -10.20 8.44 16.40
N GLU A 441 -9.77 9.64 16.77
CA GLU A 441 -10.64 10.67 17.36
C GLU A 441 -11.57 11.30 16.32
N ARG A 442 -11.02 11.68 15.16
CA ARG A 442 -11.72 12.49 14.15
C ARG A 442 -12.49 11.69 13.09
N GLN A 443 -12.17 10.43 12.89
CA GLN A 443 -12.78 9.56 11.88
C GLN A 443 -13.29 8.23 12.49
N PRO A 444 -14.35 8.28 13.33
CA PRO A 444 -14.80 7.16 14.15
C PRO A 444 -15.41 5.98 13.35
N HIS A 445 -15.70 6.15 12.06
CA HIS A 445 -16.22 5.07 11.21
C HIS A 445 -15.11 4.23 10.55
N ILE A 446 -13.84 4.60 10.74
CA ILE A 446 -12.69 3.86 10.21
C ILE A 446 -12.29 2.76 11.19
N THR A 447 -12.51 1.51 10.81
CA THR A 447 -12.34 0.34 11.70
C THR A 447 -10.88 -0.08 11.90
N SER A 448 -9.98 0.25 10.97
CA SER A 448 -8.58 -0.21 10.94
C SER A 448 -7.68 0.77 10.20
N HIS A 449 -6.38 0.71 10.47
CA HIS A 449 -5.40 1.65 9.93
C HIS A 449 -4.32 0.92 9.13
N MET A 450 -4.17 1.26 7.84
CA MET A 450 -3.11 0.72 6.98
C MET A 450 -1.94 1.69 6.84
N ILE A 451 -0.77 1.23 7.25
CA ILE A 451 0.48 1.99 7.28
C ILE A 451 1.35 1.61 6.07
N GLY A 452 1.81 2.62 5.34
CA GLY A 452 2.64 2.44 4.13
C GLY A 452 4.05 2.99 4.31
N ARG A 453 4.27 4.24 3.85
CA ARG A 453 5.59 4.89 3.93
C ARG A 453 6.07 5.12 5.37
N GLY A 454 5.15 5.27 6.34
CA GLY A 454 5.45 5.28 7.76
C GLY A 454 6.25 4.05 8.18
N ALA A 455 5.79 2.84 7.82
CA ALA A 455 6.48 1.59 8.14
C ALA A 455 7.86 1.46 7.45
N LEU A 456 8.04 1.99 6.24
CA LEU A 456 9.35 1.97 5.55
C LEU A 456 10.38 2.89 6.21
N ILE A 457 9.93 4.01 6.78
CA ILE A 457 10.77 5.00 7.46
C ILE A 457 10.95 4.63 8.94
N LYS A 458 9.94 4.02 9.56
CA LYS A 458 9.86 3.69 10.99
C LYS A 458 9.06 2.40 11.19
N PRO A 459 9.65 1.20 11.02
CA PRO A 459 8.94 -0.07 11.20
C PRO A 459 8.34 -0.24 12.60
N TRP A 460 9.02 0.25 13.63
CA TRP A 460 8.54 0.21 15.02
C TRP A 460 7.34 1.13 15.30
N LEU A 461 6.85 1.88 14.31
CA LEU A 461 5.59 2.62 14.41
C LEU A 461 4.40 1.72 14.77
N PHE A 462 4.39 0.46 14.32
CA PHE A 462 3.38 -0.51 14.76
C PHE A 462 3.40 -0.74 16.28
N GLU A 463 4.59 -0.74 16.86
CA GLU A 463 4.79 -0.95 18.30
C GLU A 463 4.42 0.32 19.08
N GLU A 464 4.80 1.50 18.59
CA GLU A 464 4.40 2.80 19.17
C GLU A 464 2.87 2.94 19.24
N ILE A 465 2.15 2.54 18.18
CA ILE A 465 0.68 2.59 18.13
C ILE A 465 0.02 1.59 19.09
N LYS A 466 0.70 0.47 19.38
CA LYS A 466 0.22 -0.55 20.33
C LYS A 466 0.55 -0.22 21.79
N SER A 467 1.71 0.36 22.05
CA SER A 467 2.14 0.78 23.40
C SER A 467 1.56 2.14 23.82
N GLY A 468 1.16 2.98 22.86
CA GLY A 468 0.80 4.37 23.11
C GLY A 468 2.01 5.27 23.41
N GLN A 469 3.24 4.82 23.10
CA GLN A 469 4.48 5.53 23.42
C GLN A 469 5.36 5.69 22.18
N VAL A 470 5.80 6.92 21.90
CA VAL A 470 6.82 7.23 20.90
C VAL A 470 8.17 6.66 21.31
N LYS A 471 8.91 6.03 20.38
CA LYS A 471 10.20 5.39 20.65
C LYS A 471 11.37 6.09 19.94
N ASP A 472 12.41 6.39 20.73
CA ASP A 472 13.69 6.94 20.25
C ASP A 472 14.81 5.89 20.21
N ILE A 473 14.62 4.83 19.42
CA ILE A 473 15.56 3.70 19.40
C ILE A 473 16.98 4.11 18.97
N SER A 474 17.98 3.44 19.52
CA SER A 474 19.40 3.69 19.27
C SER A 474 19.85 3.32 17.85
N SER A 475 21.06 3.75 17.49
CA SER A 475 21.77 3.30 16.29
C SER A 475 22.01 1.78 16.28
N SER A 476 22.32 1.20 17.45
CA SER A 476 22.57 -0.24 17.61
C SER A 476 21.30 -1.07 17.41
N GLU A 477 20.17 -0.68 18.02
CA GLU A 477 18.87 -1.35 17.78
C GLU A 477 18.45 -1.28 16.30
N ARG A 478 18.70 -0.13 15.63
CA ARG A 478 18.48 0.00 14.18
C ARG A 478 19.40 -0.90 13.37
N LEU A 479 20.66 -1.07 13.77
CA LEU A 479 21.58 -1.99 13.09
C LEU A 479 21.16 -3.45 13.28
N ASP A 480 20.70 -3.83 14.48
CA ASP A 480 20.21 -5.18 14.76
C ASP A 480 18.93 -5.51 13.98
N MET A 481 18.03 -4.53 13.81
CA MET A 481 16.90 -4.64 12.88
C MET A 481 17.34 -4.88 11.42
N LEU A 482 18.43 -4.25 10.96
CA LEU A 482 18.99 -4.52 9.63
C LEU A 482 19.67 -5.88 9.54
N LYS A 483 20.34 -6.35 10.61
CA LYS A 483 20.88 -7.73 10.68
C LYS A 483 19.76 -8.77 10.55
N GLU A 484 18.64 -8.60 11.28
CA GLU A 484 17.49 -9.50 11.17
C GLU A 484 16.88 -9.46 9.76
N PHE A 485 16.82 -8.30 9.10
CA PHE A 485 16.38 -8.23 7.70
C PHE A 485 17.32 -9.02 6.77
N CYS A 486 18.64 -8.92 6.96
CA CYS A 486 19.62 -9.70 6.22
C CYS A 486 19.46 -11.21 6.47
N ALA A 487 19.27 -11.63 7.73
CA ALA A 487 19.02 -13.03 8.08
C ALA A 487 17.72 -13.56 7.44
N CYS A 488 16.63 -12.79 7.53
CA CYS A 488 15.37 -13.07 6.83
C CYS A 488 15.56 -13.18 5.31
N GLY A 489 16.36 -12.29 4.73
CA GLY A 489 16.66 -12.26 3.29
C GLY A 489 17.41 -13.50 2.82
N MET A 490 18.48 -13.87 3.52
CA MET A 490 19.25 -15.08 3.21
C MET A 490 18.42 -16.35 3.39
N ALA A 491 17.57 -16.42 4.42
CA ALA A 491 16.63 -17.53 4.60
C ALA A 491 15.55 -17.61 3.48
N HIS A 492 15.20 -16.49 2.85
CA HIS A 492 14.16 -16.42 1.83
C HIS A 492 14.66 -16.59 0.39
N TRP A 493 15.82 -16.01 0.08
CA TRP A 493 16.42 -15.98 -1.27
C TRP A 493 17.59 -16.94 -1.46
N GLY A 494 18.23 -17.38 -0.38
CA GLY A 494 19.45 -18.21 -0.37
C GLY A 494 20.59 -17.53 0.38
N ALA A 495 21.48 -18.36 0.95
CA ALA A 495 22.79 -17.93 1.47
C ALA A 495 23.91 -18.15 0.43
N ASP A 496 23.54 -18.50 -0.80
CA ASP A 496 24.45 -18.47 -1.96
C ASP A 496 24.72 -17.03 -2.39
N GLU A 497 25.78 -16.84 -3.19
CA GLU A 497 26.19 -15.56 -3.78
C GLU A 497 24.97 -14.75 -4.30
N ARG A 498 24.13 -15.39 -5.10
CA ARG A 498 22.92 -14.78 -5.65
C ARG A 498 21.89 -14.38 -4.59
N GLY A 499 21.64 -15.21 -3.58
CA GLY A 499 20.73 -14.90 -2.48
C GLY A 499 21.22 -13.75 -1.62
N VAL A 500 22.54 -13.69 -1.36
CA VAL A 500 23.21 -12.57 -0.69
C VAL A 500 23.08 -11.29 -1.51
N MET A 501 23.38 -11.30 -2.81
CA MET A 501 23.26 -10.10 -3.66
C MET A 501 21.81 -9.67 -3.90
N THR A 502 20.85 -10.60 -3.87
CA THR A 502 19.41 -10.29 -3.86
C THR A 502 19.02 -9.61 -2.55
N THR A 503 19.48 -10.12 -1.41
CA THR A 503 19.28 -9.53 -0.08
C THR A 503 19.86 -8.12 -0.02
N ARG A 504 21.10 -7.95 -0.49
CA ARG A 504 21.81 -6.66 -0.57
C ARG A 504 21.01 -5.62 -1.36
N ARG A 505 20.51 -6.00 -2.54
CA ARG A 505 19.68 -5.12 -3.38
C ARG A 505 18.44 -4.64 -2.63
N PHE A 506 17.68 -5.54 -2.01
CA PHE A 506 16.45 -5.15 -1.30
C PHE A 506 16.71 -4.40 0.02
N LEU A 507 17.84 -4.65 0.68
CA LEU A 507 18.33 -3.83 1.78
C LEU A 507 18.56 -2.39 1.32
N CYS A 508 19.31 -2.18 0.23
CA CYS A 508 19.58 -0.83 -0.28
C CYS A 508 18.32 -0.11 -0.79
N GLU A 509 17.36 -0.82 -1.41
CA GLU A 509 16.04 -0.25 -1.75
C GLU A 509 15.28 0.20 -0.49
N TRP A 510 15.38 -0.53 0.63
CA TRP A 510 14.74 -0.13 1.88
C TRP A 510 15.48 1.01 2.59
N LEU A 511 16.83 1.01 2.60
CA LEU A 511 17.65 2.12 3.11
C LEU A 511 17.28 3.46 2.45
N SER A 512 16.93 3.44 1.14
CA SER A 512 16.42 4.62 0.41
C SER A 512 15.10 5.23 0.94
N PHE A 513 14.45 4.55 1.89
CA PHE A 513 13.37 5.10 2.72
C PHE A 513 13.82 5.30 4.17
N LEU A 514 14.45 4.30 4.78
CA LEU A 514 14.81 4.30 6.22
C LEU A 514 15.67 5.51 6.61
N HIS A 515 16.56 5.97 5.72
CA HIS A 515 17.43 7.12 5.95
C HIS A 515 16.67 8.44 6.24
N ARG A 516 15.36 8.50 5.92
CA ARG A 516 14.52 9.66 6.22
C ARG A 516 14.07 9.74 7.69
N TYR A 517 14.28 8.70 8.48
CA TYR A 517 14.07 8.75 9.92
C TYR A 517 15.00 9.79 10.54
N VAL A 518 14.46 10.57 11.46
CA VAL A 518 15.23 11.44 12.35
C VAL A 518 14.97 10.94 13.77
N PRO A 519 16.02 10.69 14.57
CA PRO A 519 15.90 10.37 15.99
C PRO A 519 15.02 11.37 16.71
N VAL A 520 14.17 10.87 17.60
CA VAL A 520 13.18 11.68 18.33
C VAL A 520 13.89 12.70 19.23
N GLY A 521 15.01 12.33 19.86
CA GLY A 521 15.85 13.24 20.63
C GLY A 521 16.50 14.38 19.83
N LEU A 522 16.55 14.28 18.50
CA LEU A 522 17.13 15.30 17.59
C LEU A 522 16.07 16.28 17.03
N LEU A 523 14.78 15.97 17.17
CA LEU A 523 13.70 16.82 16.67
C LEU A 523 13.39 17.96 17.65
N GLU A 524 13.11 19.15 17.12
CA GLU A 524 12.62 20.30 17.91
C GLU A 524 11.13 20.18 18.23
N ARG A 525 10.37 19.51 17.36
CA ARG A 525 8.95 19.17 17.58
C ARG A 525 8.60 17.80 17.03
N LEU A 526 7.64 17.16 17.67
CA LEU A 526 7.01 15.92 17.24
C LEU A 526 5.59 16.20 16.72
N PRO A 527 5.05 15.38 15.81
CA PRO A 527 5.77 14.39 15.00
C PRO A 527 6.48 15.03 13.78
N GLN A 528 7.41 14.28 13.18
CA GLN A 528 7.92 14.57 11.81
C GLN A 528 6.79 14.34 10.79
N ARG A 529 6.53 15.33 9.93
CA ARG A 529 5.47 15.23 8.91
C ARG A 529 5.96 14.59 7.61
N ILE A 530 5.08 13.91 6.88
CA ILE A 530 5.47 13.15 5.67
C ILE A 530 6.09 13.98 4.54
N ASN A 531 5.71 15.25 4.45
CA ASN A 531 6.21 16.23 3.47
C ASN A 531 7.51 16.90 3.93
N GLU A 532 7.94 16.71 5.17
CA GLU A 532 9.21 17.21 5.67
C GLU A 532 10.38 16.34 5.16
N ARG A 533 11.47 17.00 4.83
CA ARG A 533 12.75 16.36 4.47
C ARG A 533 13.75 16.64 5.58
N PRO A 534 14.44 15.62 6.10
CA PRO A 534 15.59 15.86 6.97
C PRO A 534 16.55 16.85 6.28
N PRO A 535 17.04 17.88 7.00
CA PRO A 535 18.23 18.61 6.59
C PRO A 535 19.45 17.67 6.68
N PHE A 536 20.62 18.15 6.30
CA PHE A 536 21.86 17.46 6.66
C PHE A 536 22.10 17.66 8.16
N TYR A 537 22.26 16.56 8.88
CA TYR A 537 22.48 16.53 10.32
C TYR A 537 23.51 15.47 10.70
N GLU A 538 24.18 15.67 11.83
CA GLU A 538 25.00 14.66 12.48
C GLU A 538 24.14 13.93 13.51
N GLY A 539 24.21 12.60 13.54
CA GLY A 539 23.49 11.77 14.49
C GLY A 539 24.02 11.88 15.92
N ARG A 540 23.42 11.13 16.84
CA ARG A 540 23.96 10.92 18.20
C ARG A 540 25.31 10.19 18.18
N ASP A 541 25.62 9.48 17.09
CA ASP A 541 26.87 8.78 16.82
C ASP A 541 27.16 8.67 15.30
N GLU A 542 28.34 8.15 14.95
CA GLU A 542 28.78 7.94 13.56
C GLU A 542 27.86 7.00 12.77
N LEU A 543 27.33 5.96 13.41
CA LEU A 543 26.48 4.96 12.77
C LEU A 543 25.10 5.54 12.44
N GLU A 544 24.58 6.40 13.31
CA GLU A 544 23.35 7.16 13.08
C GLU A 544 23.51 8.16 11.94
N THR A 545 24.65 8.85 11.89
CA THR A 545 25.03 9.75 10.79
C THR A 545 25.12 9.00 9.45
N LEU A 546 25.77 7.83 9.45
CA LEU A 546 25.86 6.95 8.27
C LEU A 546 24.47 6.49 7.82
N MET A 547 23.60 6.09 8.74
CA MET A 547 22.22 5.67 8.44
C MET A 547 21.31 6.81 7.97
N SER A 548 21.58 8.07 8.31
CA SER A 548 20.79 9.22 7.84
C SER A 548 21.14 9.67 6.41
N SER A 549 22.32 9.28 5.92
CA SER A 549 22.82 9.68 4.61
C SER A 549 21.87 9.32 3.45
N ASP A 550 21.73 10.24 2.49
CA ASP A 550 21.04 10.00 1.22
C ASP A 550 21.98 9.49 0.11
N SER A 551 23.24 9.17 0.45
CA SER A 551 24.25 8.63 -0.44
C SER A 551 24.07 7.12 -0.72
N VAL A 552 24.14 6.74 -1.99
CA VAL A 552 24.21 5.31 -2.37
C VAL A 552 25.50 4.67 -1.86
N LYS A 553 26.63 5.41 -1.82
CA LYS A 553 27.92 4.88 -1.33
C LYS A 553 27.81 4.45 0.14
N ASP A 554 27.05 5.19 0.94
CA ASP A 554 26.86 4.90 2.37
C ASP A 554 25.89 3.74 2.59
N TRP A 555 24.83 3.62 1.79
CA TRP A 555 23.95 2.44 1.82
C TRP A 555 24.69 1.17 1.39
N MET A 556 25.57 1.28 0.39
CA MET A 556 26.47 0.19 0.02
C MET A 556 27.39 -0.17 1.19
N ARG A 557 27.97 0.82 1.89
CA ARG A 557 28.82 0.59 3.07
C ARG A 557 28.08 -0.08 4.23
N ILE A 558 26.85 0.35 4.54
CA ILE A 558 25.99 -0.34 5.53
C ILE A 558 25.76 -1.80 5.11
N SER A 559 25.53 -2.05 3.82
CA SER A 559 25.34 -3.41 3.33
C SER A 559 26.61 -4.27 3.43
N GLU A 560 27.81 -3.67 3.33
CA GLU A 560 29.09 -4.38 3.53
C GLU A 560 29.27 -4.86 4.97
N LEU A 561 28.91 -4.01 5.94
CA LEU A 561 28.96 -4.35 7.37
C LEU A 561 28.05 -5.54 7.73
N LEU A 562 26.99 -5.77 6.95
CA LEU A 562 25.96 -6.78 7.24
C LEU A 562 26.07 -8.06 6.40
N LEU A 563 26.60 -7.96 5.17
CA LEU A 563 26.61 -9.06 4.19
C LEU A 563 28.02 -9.35 3.63
N GLY A 564 29.07 -8.78 4.21
CA GLY A 564 30.43 -8.90 3.70
C GLY A 564 30.71 -8.01 2.48
N PRO A 565 31.92 -8.07 1.90
CA PRO A 565 32.35 -7.18 0.82
C PRO A 565 31.46 -7.27 -0.42
N VAL A 566 31.40 -6.17 -1.17
CA VAL A 566 30.66 -6.08 -2.44
C VAL A 566 31.52 -6.59 -3.59
N GLU A 567 30.95 -7.42 -4.46
CA GLU A 567 31.60 -7.83 -5.71
C GLU A 567 31.78 -6.64 -6.66
N LYS A 568 32.93 -6.61 -7.36
CA LYS A 568 33.33 -5.51 -8.27
C LYS A 568 32.30 -5.16 -9.36
N GLN A 569 31.40 -6.08 -9.70
CA GLN A 569 30.38 -5.89 -10.74
C GLN A 569 29.02 -5.41 -10.21
N PHE A 570 28.80 -5.41 -8.89
CA PHE A 570 27.50 -5.03 -8.33
C PHE A 570 27.29 -3.52 -8.37
N ARG A 571 26.30 -3.09 -9.17
CA ARG A 571 25.85 -1.71 -9.27
C ARG A 571 24.43 -1.58 -8.73
N PHE A 572 24.22 -0.63 -7.82
CA PHE A 572 22.91 -0.33 -7.27
C PHE A 572 22.43 1.06 -7.70
N THR A 573 21.29 1.11 -8.39
CA THR A 573 20.56 2.34 -8.67
C THR A 573 19.18 2.22 -8.02
N PRO A 574 18.80 3.14 -7.11
CA PRO A 574 17.50 3.11 -6.44
C PRO A 574 16.34 3.13 -7.44
N LYS A 575 15.40 2.19 -7.32
CA LYS A 575 14.25 2.12 -8.22
C LYS A 575 13.27 3.28 -8.01
N HIS A 576 13.19 3.75 -6.78
CA HIS A 576 12.50 4.98 -6.44
C HIS A 576 13.48 6.15 -6.57
N LYS A 577 13.01 7.30 -7.05
CA LYS A 577 13.80 8.54 -7.04
C LYS A 577 13.96 9.05 -5.60
N SER A 578 14.77 8.37 -4.79
CA SER A 578 15.57 9.03 -3.77
C SER A 578 16.37 10.13 -4.47
N ASN A 579 16.53 11.28 -3.83
CA ASN A 579 17.35 12.36 -4.38
C ASN A 579 18.85 12.10 -4.11
N SER A 580 19.24 10.82 -4.16
CA SER A 580 20.59 10.34 -3.88
C SER A 580 21.57 10.89 -4.91
N TYR A 581 22.65 11.48 -4.44
CA TYR A 581 23.48 12.38 -5.24
C TYR A 581 24.65 11.71 -5.97
N THR A 582 25.00 10.47 -5.62
CA THR A 582 26.00 9.65 -6.33
C THR A 582 25.32 8.50 -7.08
N ASN A 583 25.51 8.39 -8.38
CA ASN A 583 25.14 7.18 -9.13
C ASN A 583 26.24 6.12 -8.99
N ALA A 584 25.86 4.83 -8.96
CA ALA A 584 26.83 3.73 -8.89
C ALA A 584 27.74 3.59 -10.13
N THR A 585 27.52 4.40 -11.17
CA THR A 585 28.44 4.52 -12.33
C THR A 585 29.76 5.24 -12.00
N GLU A 586 29.85 5.99 -10.90
CA GLU A 586 31.11 6.61 -10.44
C GLU A 586 32.09 5.62 -9.76
N LEU A 587 31.75 4.33 -9.66
CA LEU A 587 32.54 3.31 -8.95
C LEU A 587 33.86 2.89 -9.67
N ASP A 588 34.14 3.43 -10.86
CA ASP A 588 35.35 3.12 -11.66
C ASP A 588 36.43 4.22 -11.59
N GLY A 589 36.19 5.28 -10.80
CA GLY A 589 37.17 6.35 -10.59
C GLY A 589 38.16 5.99 -9.48
N SER A 590 39.41 5.72 -9.84
CA SER A 590 40.53 5.72 -8.89
C SER A 590 40.65 7.10 -8.23
N ILE A 591 40.33 7.17 -6.94
CA ILE A 591 40.65 8.35 -6.13
C ILE A 591 42.13 8.26 -5.77
N ASP A 592 42.99 8.77 -6.64
CA ASP A 592 44.32 9.19 -6.24
C ASP A 592 44.16 10.39 -5.29
N VAL A 593 44.74 10.26 -4.09
CA VAL A 593 44.73 11.29 -3.06
C VAL A 593 46.05 12.05 -3.10
N GLU A 594 46.08 13.16 -3.85
CA GLU A 594 47.06 14.24 -3.68
C GLU A 594 46.38 15.60 -3.94
N GLY A 595 46.47 16.54 -2.98
CA GLY A 595 45.92 17.90 -3.08
C GLY A 595 45.21 18.36 -1.82
#